data_AF-A0A521LKV7-F1
#
_entry.id   AF-A0A521LKV7-F1
#
_cell.length_a   1.000
_cell.length_b   1.000
_cell.length_c   1.000
_cell.angle_alpha   90.00
_cell.angle_beta   90.00
_cell.angle_gamma   90.00
#
_symmetry.space_group_name_H-M   'P 1'
#
loop_
_entity.id
_entity.type
_entity.pdbx_description
1 polymer ?
#
loop_
_entity_poly.entity_id
_entity_poly.type
_entity_poly.pdbx_seq_one_letter_code
_entity_poly.pdbx_strand_id
1 'polypeptide(L)'
;GQTPFPIGPWFALVGPAGLPPEIVAAMNKAMAAALAKPSVVEAMQKHGFIPKSSTPEALAVYMKEQLAVWKTALKAAGIEPQ
;
A
#
# COMPACT_ATOMS: atom_id res chain seq x y z
N GLY A 1 -24.65 2.28 0.60
CA GLY A 1 -24.39 1.06 -0.18
C GLY A 1 -22.89 0.88 -0.24
N GLN A 2 -22.34 -0.02 0.58
CA GLN A 2 -20.92 -0.34 0.51
C GLN A 2 -20.71 -1.29 -0.68
N THR A 3 -19.75 -0.97 -1.53
CA THR A 3 -19.34 -1.87 -2.62
C THR A 3 -18.92 -3.23 -2.04
N PRO A 4 -19.30 -4.36 -2.67
CA PRO A 4 -19.04 -5.70 -2.13
C PRO A 4 -17.55 -6.03 -1.98
N PHE A 5 -16.68 -5.23 -2.59
CA PHE A 5 -15.24 -5.29 -2.40
C PHE A 5 -14.67 -3.85 -2.28
N PRO A 6 -13.93 -3.50 -1.22
CA PRO A 6 -13.23 -2.22 -1.10
C PRO A 6 -11.97 -2.25 -1.96
N ILE A 7 -12.15 -2.40 -3.26
CA ILE A 7 -11.07 -2.45 -4.26
C ILE A 7 -10.79 -1.02 -4.69
N GLY A 8 -9.62 -0.51 -4.29
CA GLY A 8 -9.08 0.75 -4.75
C GLY A 8 -7.61 0.59 -5.11
N PRO A 9 -7.08 1.34 -6.09
CA PRO A 9 -5.66 1.33 -6.38
C PRO A 9 -4.89 1.89 -5.17
N TRP A 10 -3.79 1.23 -4.83
CA TRP A 10 -2.89 1.65 -3.77
C TRP A 10 -1.44 1.43 -4.20
N PHE A 11 -0.54 2.17 -3.56
CA PHE A 11 0.88 2.12 -3.83
C PHE A 11 1.64 1.86 -2.53
N ALA A 12 2.76 1.16 -2.63
CA ALA A 12 3.66 0.93 -1.51
C ALA A 12 5.11 0.95 -1.97
N LEU A 13 6.01 1.33 -1.05
CA LEU A 13 7.44 1.17 -1.24
C LEU A 13 7.85 -0.22 -0.76
N VAL A 14 8.48 -0.99 -1.64
CA VAL A 14 9.00 -2.34 -1.34
C VAL A 14 10.48 -2.42 -1.70
N GLY A 15 11.23 -3.22 -0.96
CA GLY A 15 12.64 -3.49 -1.22
C GLY A 15 12.90 -4.99 -1.44
N PRO A 16 14.15 -5.39 -1.77
CA PRO A 16 14.52 -6.79 -1.92
C PRO A 16 14.26 -7.63 -0.66
N ALA A 17 13.99 -8.91 -0.84
CA ALA A 17 13.89 -9.85 0.26
C ALA A 17 15.23 -9.93 1.02
N GLY A 18 15.16 -10.00 2.36
CA GLY A 18 16.35 -10.10 3.21
C GLY A 18 17.09 -8.78 3.44
N LEU A 19 16.50 -7.63 3.11
CA LEU A 19 17.07 -6.35 3.53
C LEU A 19 17.29 -6.32 5.05
N PRO A 20 18.45 -5.81 5.52
CA PRO A 20 18.70 -5.68 6.95
C PRO A 20 17.65 -4.82 7.65
N PRO A 21 17.19 -5.17 8.88
CA PRO A 21 16.13 -4.46 9.59
C PRO A 21 16.39 -2.96 9.76
N GLU A 22 17.64 -2.56 9.96
CA GLU A 22 18.05 -1.17 10.10
C GLU A 22 17.85 -0.36 8.82
N ILE A 23 18.03 -0.98 7.65
CA ILE A 23 17.78 -0.34 6.35
C ILE A 23 16.28 -0.16 6.15
N VAL A 24 15.49 -1.18 6.49
CA VAL A 24 14.02 -1.10 6.43
C VAL A 24 13.51 0.03 7.33
N ALA A 25 14.02 0.11 8.56
CA ALA A 25 13.66 1.17 9.51
C ALA A 25 14.06 2.56 8.99
N ALA A 26 15.27 2.71 8.44
CA ALA A 26 15.73 3.98 7.88
C ALA A 26 14.85 4.44 6.70
N MET A 27 14.52 3.53 5.78
CA MET A 27 13.64 3.84 4.64
C MET A 27 12.22 4.20 5.09
N ASN A 28 11.66 3.46 6.05
CA ASN A 28 10.34 3.76 6.60
C ASN A 28 10.30 5.16 7.24
N LYS A 29 11.30 5.48 8.06
CA LYS A 29 11.43 6.81 8.68
C LYS A 29 11.55 7.93 7.66
N ALA A 30 12.37 7.74 6.62
CA ALA A 30 12.52 8.73 5.55
C ALA A 30 11.21 8.94 4.79
N MET A 31 10.46 7.86 4.49
CA MET A 31 9.17 7.94 3.81
C MET A 31 8.11 8.65 4.67
N ALA A 32 8.03 8.32 5.96
CA ALA A 32 7.13 9.00 6.89
C ALA A 32 7.44 10.51 6.99
N ALA A 33 8.73 10.86 7.05
CA ALA A 33 9.16 12.26 7.07
C ALA A 33 8.82 13.00 5.76
N ALA A 34 8.94 12.34 4.60
CA ALA A 34 8.56 12.93 3.32
C ALA A 34 7.05 13.17 3.23
N LEU A 35 6.24 12.19 3.64
CA LEU A 35 4.77 12.28 3.64
C LEU A 35 4.21 13.29 4.66
N ALA A 36 5.02 13.71 5.63
CA ALA A 36 4.67 14.78 6.56
C ALA A 36 4.88 16.20 6.00
N LYS A 37 5.54 16.34 4.83
CA LYS A 37 5.80 17.65 4.23
C LYS A 37 4.55 18.16 3.49
N PRO A 38 4.04 19.37 3.79
CA PRO A 38 2.86 19.91 3.12
C PRO A 38 2.98 19.93 1.60
N SER A 39 4.13 20.33 1.07
CA SER A 39 4.37 20.35 -0.38
C SER A 39 4.28 18.97 -1.05
N VAL A 40 4.64 17.90 -0.33
CA VAL A 40 4.50 16.52 -0.82
C VAL A 40 3.04 16.09 -0.78
N VAL A 41 2.33 16.39 0.30
CA VAL A 41 0.90 16.10 0.44
C VAL A 41 0.09 16.80 -0.64
N GLU A 42 0.33 18.09 -0.85
CA GLU A 42 -0.32 18.91 -1.89
C GLU A 42 -0.08 18.34 -3.29
N ALA A 43 1.17 17.97 -3.61
CA ALA A 43 1.50 17.36 -4.89
C ALA A 43 0.77 16.02 -5.08
N MET A 44 0.74 15.16 -4.06
CA MET A 44 0.03 13.88 -4.11
C MET A 44 -1.49 14.06 -4.28
N GLN A 45 -2.08 14.97 -3.52
CA GLN A 45 -3.51 15.27 -3.60
C GLN A 45 -3.91 15.85 -4.95
N LYS A 46 -3.06 16.69 -5.56
CA LYS A 46 -3.27 17.20 -6.93
C LYS A 46 -3.38 16.07 -7.97
N HIS A 47 -2.74 14.94 -7.73
CA HIS A 47 -2.81 13.74 -8.57
C HIS A 47 -3.86 12.73 -8.10
N GLY A 48 -4.70 13.08 -7.13
CA GLY A 48 -5.77 12.20 -6.61
C GLY A 48 -5.30 11.15 -5.62
N PHE A 49 -4.05 11.22 -5.15
CA PHE A 49 -3.56 10.32 -4.12
C PHE A 49 -3.91 10.80 -2.71
N ILE A 50 -4.19 9.84 -1.84
CA ILE A 50 -4.37 10.08 -0.41
C ILE A 50 -3.10 9.56 0.30
N PRO A 51 -2.14 10.44 0.63
CA PRO A 51 -0.90 10.01 1.28
C PRO A 51 -1.20 9.37 2.64
N LYS A 52 -0.63 8.19 2.87
CA LYS A 52 -0.73 7.46 4.14
C LYS A 52 0.61 6.82 4.46
N SER A 53 1.15 7.11 5.65
CA SER A 53 2.28 6.38 6.21
C SER A 53 1.80 5.18 7.03
N SER A 54 2.69 4.21 7.24
CA SER A 54 2.45 3.02 8.06
C SER A 54 3.78 2.47 8.55
N THR A 55 3.76 1.35 9.30
CA THR A 55 4.96 0.56 9.61
C THR A 55 5.17 -0.55 8.57
N PRO A 56 6.40 -1.10 8.45
CA PRO A 56 6.65 -2.25 7.57
C PRO A 56 5.72 -3.44 7.83
N GLU A 57 5.42 -3.71 9.11
CA GLU A 57 4.55 -4.82 9.54
C GLU A 57 3.10 -4.54 9.14
N ALA A 58 2.62 -3.32 9.36
CA ALA A 58 1.28 -2.91 8.97
C ALA A 58 1.09 -2.98 7.44
N LEU A 59 2.10 -2.59 6.66
CA LEU A 59 2.08 -2.76 5.21
C LEU A 59 2.03 -4.24 4.82
N ALA A 60 2.83 -5.10 5.46
CA ALA A 60 2.82 -6.54 5.18
C ALA A 60 1.46 -7.18 5.48
N VAL A 61 0.78 -6.76 6.53
CA VAL A 61 -0.60 -7.18 6.84
C VAL A 61 -1.56 -6.71 5.75
N TYR A 62 -1.52 -5.42 5.40
CA TYR A 62 -2.39 -4.85 4.37
C TYR A 62 -2.22 -5.55 3.01
N MET A 63 -0.99 -5.87 2.61
CA MET A 63 -0.73 -6.60 1.36
C MET A 63 -1.40 -7.98 1.34
N LYS A 64 -1.37 -8.71 2.47
CA LYS A 64 -2.03 -10.02 2.60
C LYS A 64 -3.55 -9.90 2.53
N GLU A 65 -4.12 -8.89 3.18
CA GLU A 65 -5.56 -8.60 3.14
C GLU A 65 -6.02 -8.25 1.72
N GLN A 66 -5.29 -7.36 1.04
CA GLN A 66 -5.60 -6.99 -0.33
C GLN A 66 -5.51 -8.20 -1.27
N LEU A 67 -4.48 -9.03 -1.13
CA LEU A 67 -4.38 -10.27 -1.90
C LEU A 67 -5.60 -11.19 -1.70
N ALA A 68 -6.11 -11.31 -0.47
CA ALA A 68 -7.31 -12.10 -0.19
C ALA A 68 -8.58 -11.50 -0.81
N VAL A 69 -8.74 -10.18 -0.73
CA VAL A 69 -9.86 -9.45 -1.39
C VAL A 69 -9.83 -9.70 -2.90
N TRP A 70 -8.68 -9.51 -3.55
CA TRP A 70 -8.53 -9.71 -4.99
C TRP A 70 -8.77 -11.16 -5.40
N LYS A 71 -8.25 -12.14 -4.66
CA LYS A 71 -8.53 -13.57 -4.92
C LYS A 71 -10.03 -13.87 -4.90
N THR A 72 -10.74 -13.30 -3.93
CA THR A 72 -12.19 -13.52 -3.77
C THR A 72 -12.96 -12.85 -4.91
N ALA A 73 -12.61 -11.62 -5.26
CA ALA A 73 -13.24 -10.88 -6.35
C ALA A 73 -13.03 -11.55 -7.72
N LEU A 74 -11.81 -12.01 -8.01
CA LEU A 74 -11.49 -12.72 -9.26
C LEU A 74 -12.28 -14.04 -9.37
N LYS A 75 -12.34 -14.82 -8.29
CA LYS A 75 -13.14 -16.05 -8.25
C LYS A 75 -14.63 -15.78 -8.47
N ALA A 76 -15.18 -14.75 -7.84
CA ALA A 76 -16.58 -14.36 -8.02
C ALA A 76 -16.87 -13.86 -9.46
N ALA A 77 -15.86 -13.29 -10.13
CA ALA A 77 -15.95 -12.85 -11.52
C ALA A 77 -15.71 -13.98 -12.55
N GLY A 78 -15.39 -15.21 -12.12
CA GLY A 78 -15.10 -16.32 -13.03
C GLY A 78 -13.78 -16.19 -13.79
N ILE A 79 -12.83 -15.40 -13.29
CA ILE A 79 -11.53 -15.18 -13.93
C ILE A 79 -10.55 -16.25 -13.44
N GLU A 80 -9.94 -16.98 -14.37
CA GLU A 80 -8.93 -18.00 -14.06
C GLU A 80 -7.50 -17.43 -14.13
N PRO A 81 -6.56 -17.93 -13.30
CA PRO A 81 -5.14 -17.64 -13.44
C PRO A 81 -4.63 -18.10 -14.81
N GLN A 82 -3.73 -17.32 -15.41
CA GLN A 82 -3.05 -17.68 -16.65
C GLN A 82 -1.84 -18.58 -16.37
#